data_AF-A0A1F9Y0M4-F1
#
_entry.id   AF-A0A1F9Y0M4-F1
#
_cell.length_a   1.000
_cell.length_b   1.000
_cell.length_c   1.000
_cell.angle_alpha   90.00
_cell.angle_beta   90.00
_cell.angle_gamma   90.00
#
_symmetry.space_group_name_H-M   'P 1'
#
loop_
_entity.id
_entity.type
_entity.pdbx_description
1 polymer ?
#
loop_
_entity_poly.entity_id
_entity_poly.type
_entity_poly.pdbx_seq_one_letter_code
_entity_poly.pdbx_strand_id
1 'polypeptide(L)'
;MTNALLAAALLALVPPASAQTALPPSLSVPGIQPQVIDLSLVEALVAVKRTELAGIFGFVPEAVSSLAFADYLMRQPKALKLFVKKVEKDKKVARGISVWDRQVLLHLVSIDASGGALGVKKIEKKMMDRISVLSLSEELLLETIVQRRDGR
;
A
#
# COMPACT_ATOMS: atom_id res chain seq x y z
N MET A 1 8.29 -76.30 -5.84
CA MET A 1 7.13 -75.41 -6.02
C MET A 1 7.04 -74.52 -4.78
N THR A 2 6.91 -73.21 -5.01
CA THR A 2 6.28 -72.17 -4.15
C THR A 2 6.88 -71.81 -2.77
N ASN A 3 7.65 -70.71 -2.78
CA ASN A 3 7.55 -69.45 -2.01
C ASN A 3 7.14 -69.43 -0.53
N ALA A 4 7.96 -68.78 0.31
CA ALA A 4 7.66 -67.51 1.02
C ALA A 4 8.80 -67.20 2.03
N LEU A 5 9.71 -66.25 1.73
CA LEU A 5 9.69 -64.84 2.17
C LEU A 5 9.70 -64.70 3.70
N LEU A 6 10.86 -64.70 4.37
CA LEU A 6 11.85 -63.60 4.56
C LEU A 6 11.31 -62.41 5.38
N ALA A 7 12.07 -62.15 6.45
CA ALA A 7 11.82 -61.30 7.59
C ALA A 7 11.72 -59.78 7.33
N ALA A 8 11.27 -59.09 8.39
CA ALA A 8 11.90 -57.90 8.99
C ALA A 8 11.00 -56.65 9.12
N ALA A 9 10.61 -56.43 10.37
CA ALA A 9 10.60 -55.17 11.12
C ALA A 9 10.66 -53.84 10.34
N LEU A 10 9.65 -53.00 10.57
CA LEU A 10 9.85 -51.56 10.65
C LEU A 10 9.21 -51.00 11.93
N LEU A 11 10.08 -50.53 12.82
CA LEU A 11 9.80 -49.75 14.00
C LEU A 11 9.46 -48.30 13.62
N ALA A 12 8.44 -47.77 14.31
CA ALA A 12 8.32 -46.44 14.90
C ALA A 12 8.74 -45.19 14.09
N LEU A 13 7.75 -44.33 13.81
CA LEU A 13 7.92 -42.87 13.87
C LEU A 13 6.56 -42.19 14.13
N VAL A 14 6.22 -41.95 15.40
CA VAL A 14 5.09 -41.07 15.78
C VAL A 14 5.68 -39.83 16.45
N PRO A 15 5.65 -38.64 15.81
CA PRO A 15 5.94 -37.39 16.50
C PRO A 15 4.74 -36.99 17.39
N PRO A 16 4.98 -36.38 18.57
CA PRO A 16 3.91 -35.93 19.46
C PRO A 16 3.24 -34.68 18.90
N ALA A 17 1.90 -34.69 18.87
CA ALA A 17 1.08 -33.55 18.50
C ALA A 17 1.06 -32.50 19.63
N SER A 18 1.61 -31.32 19.37
CA SER A 18 1.49 -30.16 20.24
C SER A 18 0.05 -29.62 20.19
N ALA A 19 -0.64 -29.65 21.32
CA ALA A 19 -1.96 -29.05 21.50
C ALA A 19 -1.85 -27.52 21.47
N GLN A 20 -2.26 -26.89 20.36
CA GLN A 20 -2.52 -25.45 20.30
C GLN A 20 -3.93 -25.19 20.83
N THR A 21 -3.98 -24.46 21.95
CA THR A 21 -5.20 -23.90 22.54
C THR A 21 -5.86 -22.98 21.53
N ALA A 22 -6.94 -23.45 20.90
CA ALA A 22 -7.76 -22.66 19.99
C ALA A 22 -8.53 -21.60 20.79
N LEU A 23 -8.26 -20.33 20.50
CA LEU A 23 -9.14 -19.22 20.85
C LEU A 23 -10.49 -19.37 20.11
N PRO A 24 -11.62 -18.95 20.73
CA PRO A 24 -12.93 -19.10 20.13
C PRO A 24 -13.01 -18.36 18.77
N PRO A 25 -13.69 -18.94 17.76
CA PRO A 25 -13.74 -18.37 16.43
C PRO A 25 -14.55 -17.06 16.48
N SER A 26 -13.85 -15.95 16.28
CA SER A 26 -14.49 -14.69 15.85
C SER A 26 -15.29 -14.98 14.58
N LEU A 27 -16.51 -14.45 14.50
CA LEU A 27 -17.42 -14.55 13.36
C LEU A 27 -16.74 -14.03 12.07
N SER A 28 -16.07 -14.93 11.36
CA SER A 28 -15.46 -14.67 10.07
C SER A 28 -16.56 -14.57 9.02
N VAL A 29 -16.89 -13.35 8.59
CA VAL A 29 -17.62 -13.15 7.33
C VAL A 29 -16.70 -13.63 6.21
N PRO A 30 -17.10 -14.63 5.39
CA PRO A 30 -16.25 -15.12 4.30
C PRO A 30 -16.05 -14.00 3.27
N GLY A 31 -14.79 -13.60 3.04
CA GLY A 31 -14.41 -12.75 1.91
C GLY A 31 -13.74 -11.42 2.24
N ILE A 32 -13.61 -11.04 3.51
CA ILE A 32 -12.95 -9.78 3.88
C ILE A 32 -11.90 -10.06 4.96
N GLN A 33 -10.72 -10.52 4.53
CA GLN A 33 -9.56 -10.51 5.41
C GLN A 33 -8.94 -9.10 5.36
N PRO A 34 -8.81 -8.39 6.49
CA PRO A 34 -8.10 -7.12 6.52
C PRO A 34 -6.67 -7.37 6.03
N GLN A 35 -6.32 -6.75 4.91
CA GLN A 35 -4.99 -6.87 4.30
C GLN A 35 -4.01 -5.96 5.06
N VAL A 36 -2.72 -6.32 5.02
CA VAL A 36 -1.66 -5.45 5.55
C VAL A 36 -1.69 -4.14 4.76
N ILE A 37 -1.91 -3.02 5.45
CA ILE A 37 -1.97 -1.70 4.81
C ILE A 37 -0.54 -1.26 4.50
N ASP A 38 -0.29 -0.84 3.26
CA ASP A 38 0.99 -0.24 2.86
C ASP A 38 1.31 0.96 3.77
N LEU A 39 2.50 0.93 4.38
CA LEU A 39 2.98 1.99 5.26
C LEU A 39 3.06 3.35 4.54
N SER A 40 3.33 3.35 3.24
CA SER A 40 3.36 4.56 2.41
C SER A 40 2.00 5.24 2.35
N LEU A 41 0.93 4.43 2.25
CA LEU A 41 -0.44 4.91 2.32
C LEU A 41 -0.77 5.47 3.70
N VAL A 42 -0.32 4.82 4.77
CA VAL A 42 -0.50 5.36 6.13
C VAL A 42 0.20 6.71 6.30
N GLU A 43 1.46 6.84 5.86
CA GLU A 43 2.17 8.13 5.87
C GLU A 43 1.42 9.21 5.07
N ALA A 44 0.88 8.84 3.89
CA ALA A 44 0.12 9.75 3.05
C ALA A 44 -1.17 10.21 3.75
N LEU A 45 -1.92 9.30 4.38
CA LEU A 45 -3.14 9.60 5.13
C LEU A 45 -2.88 10.53 6.32
N VAL A 46 -1.78 10.30 7.06
CA VAL A 46 -1.33 11.20 8.12
C VAL A 46 -1.02 12.59 7.55
N ALA A 47 -0.27 12.65 6.45
CA ALA A 47 0.13 13.91 5.84
C ALA A 47 -1.06 14.75 5.32
N VAL A 48 -2.10 14.09 4.77
CA VAL A 48 -3.33 14.78 4.33
C VAL A 48 -4.34 15.00 5.44
N LYS A 49 -4.04 14.59 6.68
CA LYS A 49 -4.91 14.70 7.87
C LYS A 49 -6.24 13.96 7.69
N ARG A 50 -6.15 12.70 7.25
CA ARG A 50 -7.29 11.82 6.96
C ARG A 50 -7.09 10.40 7.50
N THR A 51 -6.53 10.29 8.70
CA THR A 51 -6.25 9.00 9.34
C THR A 51 -7.51 8.16 9.55
N GLU A 52 -8.69 8.79 9.63
CA GLU A 52 -9.98 8.12 9.68
C GLU A 52 -10.29 7.27 8.44
N LEU A 53 -9.66 7.54 7.30
CA LEU A 53 -9.83 6.75 6.08
C LEU A 53 -9.00 5.46 6.09
N ALA A 54 -8.10 5.26 7.05
CA ALA A 54 -7.29 4.04 7.13
C ALA A 54 -8.17 2.79 7.23
N GLY A 55 -9.29 2.87 7.96
CA GLY A 55 -10.26 1.78 8.05
C GLY A 55 -10.93 1.46 6.70
N ILE A 56 -11.15 2.47 5.85
CA ILE A 56 -11.73 2.28 4.51
C ILE A 56 -10.69 1.67 3.57
N PHE A 57 -9.47 2.22 3.59
CA PHE A 57 -8.37 1.72 2.77
C PHE A 57 -7.90 0.32 3.18
N GLY A 58 -8.17 -0.14 4.41
CA GLY A 58 -7.96 -1.53 4.83
C GLY A 58 -8.81 -2.56 4.08
N PHE A 59 -9.84 -2.12 3.34
CA PHE A 59 -10.65 -2.96 2.45
C PHE A 59 -10.28 -2.80 0.97
N VAL A 60 -9.37 -1.88 0.63
CA VAL A 60 -8.91 -1.66 -0.73
C VAL A 60 -7.70 -2.57 -0.97
N PRO A 61 -7.70 -3.43 -2.01
CA PRO A 61 -6.53 -4.25 -2.31
C PRO A 61 -5.29 -3.38 -2.54
N GLU A 62 -4.15 -3.80 -2.01
CA GLU A 62 -2.90 -3.04 -2.06
C GLU A 62 -2.55 -2.59 -3.48
N ALA A 63 -2.71 -3.50 -4.46
CA ALA A 63 -2.42 -3.27 -5.87
C ALA A 63 -3.22 -2.11 -6.53
N VAL A 64 -4.37 -1.73 -5.95
CA VAL A 64 -5.20 -0.63 -6.45
C VAL A 64 -5.30 0.54 -5.46
N SER A 65 -4.58 0.46 -4.34
CA SER A 65 -4.63 1.45 -3.27
C SER A 65 -4.15 2.84 -3.72
N SER A 66 -3.09 2.89 -4.53
CA SER A 66 -2.54 4.14 -5.09
C SER A 66 -3.51 4.81 -6.05
N LEU A 67 -4.21 4.04 -6.89
CA LEU A 67 -5.26 4.54 -7.77
C LEU A 67 -6.46 5.06 -6.98
N ALA A 68 -6.95 4.29 -6.00
CA ALA A 68 -8.06 4.71 -5.14
C ALA A 68 -7.73 5.98 -4.35
N PHE A 69 -6.49 6.12 -3.90
CA PHE A 69 -6.02 7.33 -3.24
C PHE A 69 -5.92 8.51 -4.21
N ALA A 70 -5.42 8.31 -5.43
CA ALA A 70 -5.43 9.35 -6.47
C ALA A 70 -6.85 9.86 -6.76
N ASP A 71 -7.82 8.95 -6.91
CA ASP A 71 -9.24 9.27 -7.08
C ASP A 71 -9.80 10.10 -5.92
N TYR A 72 -9.42 9.75 -4.69
CA TYR A 72 -9.75 10.53 -3.51
C TYR A 72 -9.16 11.95 -3.58
N LEU A 73 -7.87 12.08 -3.94
CA LEU A 73 -7.19 13.37 -4.03
C LEU A 73 -7.79 14.27 -5.12
N MET A 74 -8.21 13.71 -6.25
CA MET A 74 -8.90 14.45 -7.32
C MET A 74 -10.18 15.13 -6.82
N ARG A 75 -10.90 14.49 -5.90
CA ARG A 75 -12.14 15.03 -5.30
C ARG A 75 -11.88 15.96 -4.13
N GLN A 76 -10.65 16.00 -3.60
CA GLN A 76 -10.28 16.71 -2.39
C GLN A 76 -9.07 17.63 -2.62
N PRO A 77 -9.26 18.84 -3.19
CA PRO A 77 -8.16 19.75 -3.54
C PRO A 77 -7.25 20.14 -2.36
N LYS A 78 -7.82 20.21 -1.15
CA LYS A 78 -7.05 20.46 0.09
C LYS A 78 -6.12 19.29 0.41
N ALA A 79 -6.61 18.06 0.28
CA ALA A 79 -5.80 16.85 0.49
C ALA A 79 -4.72 16.75 -0.58
N LEU A 80 -5.05 17.00 -1.85
CA LEU A 80 -4.08 17.03 -2.95
C LEU A 80 -2.92 17.99 -2.67
N LYS A 81 -3.22 19.22 -2.22
CA LYS A 81 -2.19 20.20 -1.88
C LYS A 81 -1.28 19.73 -0.73
N LEU A 82 -1.82 19.05 0.27
CA LEU A 82 -1.05 18.51 1.40
C LEU A 82 -0.19 17.33 0.95
N PHE A 83 -0.75 16.43 0.14
CA PHE A 83 -0.04 15.29 -0.42
C PHE A 83 1.16 15.76 -1.26
N VAL A 84 0.97 16.67 -2.20
CA VAL A 84 2.06 17.22 -3.02
C VAL A 84 3.15 17.85 -2.15
N LYS A 85 2.78 18.58 -1.08
CA LYS A 85 3.76 19.14 -0.13
C LYS A 85 4.56 18.06 0.61
N LYS A 86 3.92 16.95 1.00
CA LYS A 86 4.60 15.79 1.60
C LYS A 86 5.62 15.22 0.64
N VAL A 87 5.21 14.96 -0.60
CA VAL A 87 6.09 14.38 -1.62
C VAL A 87 7.25 15.32 -1.97
N GLU A 88 7.02 16.64 -2.05
CA GLU A 88 8.09 17.63 -2.22
C GLU A 88 9.09 17.63 -1.06
N LYS A 89 8.59 17.49 0.18
CA LYS A 89 9.43 17.40 1.37
C LYS A 89 10.28 16.14 1.32
N ASP A 90 9.69 14.98 1.00
CA ASP A 90 10.43 13.73 0.87
C ASP A 90 11.46 13.81 -0.26
N LYS A 91 11.11 14.36 -1.43
CA LYS A 91 12.09 14.59 -2.50
C LYS A 91 13.26 15.45 -2.03
N LYS A 92 13.02 16.51 -1.26
CA LYS A 92 14.07 17.39 -0.73
C LYS A 92 14.93 16.68 0.33
N VAL A 93 14.34 15.80 1.13
CA VAL A 93 14.98 15.14 2.28
C VAL A 93 15.65 13.83 1.91
N ALA A 94 15.03 13.01 1.10
CA ALA A 94 15.56 11.72 0.68
C ALA A 94 16.24 11.79 -0.69
N ARG A 95 16.16 12.91 -1.43
CA ARG A 95 16.56 13.00 -2.85
C ARG A 95 15.78 12.07 -3.79
N GLY A 96 14.64 11.55 -3.32
CA GLY A 96 13.73 10.69 -4.06
C GLY A 96 12.38 10.62 -3.36
N ILE A 97 11.43 9.92 -3.96
CA ILE A 97 10.07 9.75 -3.44
C ILE A 97 9.74 8.26 -3.33
N SER A 98 8.74 7.90 -2.53
CA SER A 98 8.38 6.49 -2.39
C SER A 98 7.82 5.96 -3.71
N VAL A 99 8.05 4.67 -3.97
CA VAL A 99 7.46 3.99 -5.14
C VAL A 99 5.95 4.18 -5.19
N TRP A 100 5.29 4.03 -4.04
CA TRP A 100 3.84 4.21 -3.91
C TRP A 100 3.39 5.65 -4.18
N ASP A 101 4.08 6.66 -3.62
CA ASP A 101 3.75 8.08 -3.88
C ASP A 101 3.89 8.41 -5.37
N ARG A 102 4.91 7.85 -6.04
CA ARG A 102 5.09 8.03 -7.49
C ARG A 102 3.94 7.42 -8.27
N GLN A 103 3.48 6.22 -7.92
CA GLN A 103 2.31 5.60 -8.55
C GLN A 103 1.06 6.49 -8.39
N VAL A 104 0.81 7.05 -7.21
CA VAL A 104 -0.29 8.01 -6.99
C VAL A 104 -0.17 9.21 -7.94
N LEU A 105 1.03 9.80 -8.06
CA LEU A 105 1.25 10.94 -8.97
C LEU A 105 1.00 10.58 -10.43
N LEU A 106 1.44 9.40 -10.87
CA LEU A 106 1.19 8.92 -12.23
C LEU A 106 -0.30 8.69 -12.49
N HIS A 107 -1.02 8.13 -11.51
CA HIS A 107 -2.48 8.00 -11.60
C HIS A 107 -3.17 9.37 -11.68
N LEU A 108 -2.73 10.37 -10.90
CA LEU A 108 -3.25 11.74 -10.99
C LEU A 108 -3.07 12.35 -12.39
N VAL A 109 -1.89 12.17 -13.00
CA VAL A 109 -1.63 12.62 -14.38
C VAL A 109 -2.55 11.90 -15.37
N SER A 110 -2.72 10.59 -15.23
CA SER A 110 -3.59 9.79 -16.10
C SER A 110 -5.07 10.17 -15.96
N ILE A 111 -5.56 10.40 -14.74
CA ILE A 111 -6.95 10.78 -14.47
C ILE A 111 -7.22 12.19 -15.03
N ASP A 112 -6.33 13.16 -14.83
CA ASP A 112 -6.52 14.51 -15.38
C ASP A 112 -6.47 14.53 -16.92
N ALA A 113 -5.56 13.74 -17.51
CA ALA A 113 -5.44 13.59 -18.97
C ALA A 113 -6.69 12.95 -19.61
N SER A 114 -7.31 11.98 -18.93
CA SER A 114 -8.54 11.33 -19.41
C SER A 114 -9.80 12.19 -19.25
N GLY A 115 -9.68 13.40 -18.69
CA GLY A 115 -10.81 14.31 -18.47
C GLY A 115 -11.50 14.13 -17.11
N GLY A 116 -10.97 13.26 -16.25
CA GLY A 116 -11.50 12.97 -14.92
C GLY A 116 -12.81 12.17 -14.94
N ALA A 117 -13.21 11.67 -13.77
CA ALA A 117 -14.55 11.14 -13.59
C ALA A 117 -15.60 12.28 -13.65
N LEU A 118 -16.83 11.95 -14.04
CA LEU A 118 -17.93 12.92 -14.09
C LEU A 118 -18.04 13.72 -12.77
N GLY A 119 -18.06 15.05 -12.87
CA GLY A 119 -18.17 15.95 -11.72
C GLY A 119 -16.84 16.28 -11.02
N VAL A 120 -15.72 15.71 -11.46
CA VAL A 120 -14.38 16.09 -10.96
C VAL A 120 -13.87 17.30 -11.72
N LYS A 121 -13.48 18.36 -11.00
CA LYS A 121 -12.82 19.51 -11.61
C LYS A 121 -11.39 19.15 -12.01
N LYS A 122 -10.96 19.62 -13.18
CA LYS A 122 -9.56 19.53 -13.60
C LYS A 122 -8.63 20.13 -12.56
N ILE A 123 -7.44 19.54 -12.44
CA ILE A 123 -6.39 20.09 -11.60
C ILE A 123 -5.90 21.40 -12.23
N GLU A 124 -5.65 22.41 -11.40
CA GLU A 124 -5.06 23.67 -11.86
C GLU A 124 -3.72 23.41 -12.56
N LYS A 125 -3.49 24.03 -13.72
CA LYS A 125 -2.27 23.84 -14.52
C LYS A 125 -0.97 23.91 -13.70
N LYS A 126 -0.84 24.92 -12.84
CA LYS A 126 0.33 25.08 -11.96
C LYS A 126 0.54 23.92 -10.99
N MET A 127 -0.56 23.33 -10.49
CA MET A 127 -0.49 22.14 -9.66
C MET A 127 -0.13 20.91 -10.49
N MET A 128 -0.71 20.77 -11.69
CA MET A 128 -0.40 19.67 -12.59
C MET A 128 1.06 19.68 -13.05
N ASP A 129 1.64 20.85 -13.32
CA ASP A 129 3.07 21.00 -13.64
C ASP A 129 3.94 20.47 -12.49
N ARG A 130 3.57 20.79 -11.24
CA ARG A 130 4.27 20.28 -10.04
C ARG A 130 4.14 18.76 -9.93
N ILE A 131 2.94 18.22 -10.11
CA ILE A 131 2.69 16.77 -10.09
C ILE A 131 3.53 16.06 -11.15
N SER A 132 3.54 16.59 -12.37
CA SER A 132 4.28 16.05 -13.51
C SER A 132 5.80 16.02 -13.26
N VAL A 133 6.35 17.09 -12.67
CA VAL A 133 7.78 17.13 -12.29
C VAL A 133 8.08 16.13 -11.17
N LEU A 134 7.17 15.94 -10.22
CA LEU A 134 7.36 15.01 -9.12
C LEU A 134 7.24 13.55 -9.59
N SER A 135 6.35 13.23 -10.53
CA SER A 135 6.19 11.86 -11.06
C SER A 135 7.43 11.36 -11.82
N LEU A 136 8.32 12.25 -12.23
CA LEU A 136 9.60 11.95 -12.86
C LEU A 136 10.77 11.86 -11.87
N SER A 137 10.50 11.91 -10.57
CA SER A 137 11.55 11.84 -9.54
C SER A 137 12.06 10.41 -9.37
N GLU A 138 13.29 10.30 -8.85
CA GLU A 138 13.89 9.03 -8.45
C GLU A 138 13.01 8.30 -7.41
N GLU A 139 12.84 7.00 -7.62
CA GLU A 139 12.09 6.12 -6.75
C GLU A 139 13.00 5.54 -5.68
N LEU A 140 12.54 5.56 -4.44
CA LEU A 140 13.21 4.95 -3.30
C LEU A 140 12.22 4.07 -2.54
N LEU A 141 12.74 3.04 -1.88
CA LEU A 141 11.99 2.29 -0.89
C LEU A 141 11.66 3.19 0.31
N LEU A 142 10.49 2.98 0.92
CA LEU A 142 10.03 3.83 2.03
C LEU A 142 11.03 3.83 3.19
N GLU A 143 11.62 2.68 3.49
CA GLU A 143 12.62 2.50 4.54
C GLU A 143 13.84 3.40 4.29
N THR A 144 14.27 3.53 3.03
CA THR A 144 15.39 4.42 2.67
C THR A 144 15.03 5.90 2.88
N ILE A 145 13.78 6.27 2.62
CA ILE A 145 13.28 7.64 2.83
C ILE A 145 13.23 7.95 4.32
N VAL A 146 12.70 7.03 5.14
CA VAL A 146 12.63 7.17 6.61
C VAL A 146 14.04 7.27 7.20
N GLN A 147 14.97 6.37 6.81
CA GLN A 147 16.36 6.42 7.27
C GLN A 147 17.04 7.76 6.94
N ARG A 148 16.84 8.29 5.73
CA ARG A 148 17.40 9.60 5.31
C ARG A 148 16.73 10.79 6.01
N ARG A 149 15.53 10.61 6.56
CA ARG A 149 14.78 11.61 7.31
C ARG A 149 15.27 11.69 8.76
N ASP A 150 15.53 10.54 9.38
CA ASP A 150 15.95 10.44 10.78
C ASP A 150 17.45 10.68 10.99
N GLY A 151 18.27 10.49 9.94
CA GLY A 151 19.70 10.79 9.95
C GLY A 151 20.08 12.27 9.74
N ARG A 152 19.12 13.19 9.78
CA ARG A 152 19.32 14.64 9.64
C ARG A 152 18.89 15.38 10.90
#